data_AF-A0A8T1F6H8-F1
#
_entry.id   AF-A0A8T1F6H8-F1
#
_cell.length_a   1.000
_cell.length_b   1.000
_cell.length_c   1.000
_cell.angle_alpha   90.00
_cell.angle_beta   90.00
_cell.angle_gamma   90.00
#
_symmetry.space_group_name_H-M   'P 1'
#
loop_
_entity.id
_entity.type
_entity.pdbx_description
1 polymer ?
#
loop_
_entity_poly.entity_id
_entity_poly.type
_entity_poly.pdbx_seq_one_letter_code
_entity_poly.pdbx_strand_id
1 'polypeptide(L)'
;MRFAKDLFDGRIEQICILSDLERMKSEAEELRQLHAASTTESVDIFSAKTKKERFDGQSWDSLKTSPFYYVLREYKDLLPDEIPAELPQDKGTQHEIDLVAGTKYCVTRQWPLPRDQVKAIDDFFESRRQAGQVRESKSPHSAPMFCVNKPQG
;
A
#
# COMPACT_ATOMS: atom_id res chain seq x y z
N MET A 1 -40.64 -0.86 -15.60
CA MET A 1 -39.63 -0.24 -14.71
C MET A 1 -40.23 0.98 -13.99
N ARG A 2 -41.05 0.75 -12.95
CA ARG A 2 -41.74 1.82 -12.21
C ARG A 2 -40.94 2.29 -10.99
N PHE A 3 -40.32 1.33 -10.31
CA PHE A 3 -39.42 1.53 -9.17
C PHE A 3 -38.28 2.53 -9.44
N ALA A 4 -37.56 2.38 -10.55
CA ALA A 4 -36.46 3.30 -10.89
C ALA A 4 -36.92 4.74 -11.18
N LYS A 5 -38.11 4.91 -11.77
CA LYS A 5 -38.72 6.22 -11.98
C LYS A 5 -39.12 6.86 -10.65
N ASP A 6 -39.78 6.09 -9.78
CA ASP A 6 -40.24 6.59 -8.49
C ASP A 6 -39.08 6.92 -7.53
N LEU A 7 -37.92 6.25 -7.67
CA LEU A 7 -36.70 6.62 -6.96
C LEU A 7 -36.10 7.94 -7.47
N PHE A 8 -36.04 8.12 -8.80
CA PHE A 8 -35.51 9.33 -9.41
C PHE A 8 -36.41 10.55 -9.15
N ASP A 9 -37.72 10.35 -9.16
CA ASP A 9 -38.72 11.39 -8.90
C ASP A 9 -38.87 11.72 -7.41
N GLY A 10 -38.02 11.16 -6.53
CA GLY A 10 -38.02 11.42 -5.08
C GLY A 10 -39.25 10.89 -4.34
N ARG A 11 -40.08 10.06 -4.99
CA ARG A 11 -41.27 9.45 -4.37
C ARG A 11 -40.92 8.32 -3.39
N ILE A 12 -39.72 7.77 -3.50
CA ILE A 12 -39.18 6.76 -2.59
C ILE A 12 -38.07 7.44 -1.78
N GLU A 13 -38.38 7.77 -0.53
CA GLU A 13 -37.45 8.46 0.38
C GLU A 13 -36.47 7.49 1.06
N GLN A 14 -36.81 6.19 1.12
CA GLN A 14 -35.99 5.18 1.79
C GLN A 14 -36.04 3.85 1.06
N ILE A 15 -34.86 3.23 0.90
CA ILE A 15 -34.71 1.85 0.43
C ILE A 15 -34.11 1.04 1.59
N CYS A 16 -34.81 0.00 2.02
CA CYS A 16 -34.27 -1.00 2.93
C CYS A 16 -33.87 -2.24 2.12
N ILE A 17 -32.57 -2.53 2.08
CA ILE A 17 -32.05 -3.78 1.51
C ILE A 17 -32.04 -4.79 2.65
N LEU A 18 -32.87 -5.82 2.57
CA LEU A 18 -32.79 -6.97 3.47
C LEU A 18 -31.58 -7.81 3.07
N SER A 19 -30.41 -7.42 3.56
CA SER A 19 -29.21 -8.25 3.46
C SER A 19 -29.31 -9.33 4.53
N ASP A 20 -29.10 -10.58 4.12
CA ASP A 20 -29.07 -11.75 5.01
C ASP A 20 -27.90 -11.60 5.99
N LEU A 21 -28.19 -10.99 7.15
CA LEU A 21 -27.21 -10.54 8.11
C LEU A 21 -26.42 -11.71 8.71
N GLU A 22 -27.03 -12.89 8.76
CA GLU A 22 -26.38 -14.13 9.17
C GLU A 22 -25.30 -14.56 8.18
N ARG A 23 -25.60 -14.50 6.87
CA ARG A 23 -24.63 -14.85 5.82
C ARG A 23 -23.44 -13.88 5.78
N MET A 24 -23.68 -12.58 5.95
CA MET A 24 -22.59 -11.60 6.01
C MET A 24 -21.74 -11.74 7.27
N LYS A 25 -22.35 -12.10 8.41
CA LYS A 25 -21.60 -12.36 9.65
C LYS A 25 -20.77 -13.64 9.54
N SER A 26 -21.29 -14.69 8.92
CA SER A 26 -20.51 -15.92 8.71
C SER A 26 -19.33 -15.67 7.77
N GLU A 27 -19.54 -14.97 6.66
CA GLU A 27 -18.45 -14.61 5.72
C GLU A 27 -17.38 -13.72 6.38
N ALA A 28 -17.78 -12.77 7.22
CA ALA A 28 -16.84 -11.94 7.98
C ALA A 28 -16.07 -12.74 9.06
N GLU A 29 -16.71 -13.73 9.68
CA GLU A 29 -16.08 -14.61 10.66
C GLU A 29 -15.10 -15.58 9.99
N GLU A 30 -15.42 -16.10 8.80
CA GLU A 30 -14.51 -16.91 7.97
C GLU A 30 -13.27 -16.11 7.57
N LEU A 31 -13.43 -14.85 7.15
CA LEU A 31 -12.30 -13.95 6.87
C LEU A 31 -11.43 -13.71 8.11
N ARG A 32 -12.05 -13.52 9.30
CA ARG A 32 -11.32 -13.38 10.56
C ARG A 32 -10.56 -14.64 10.93
N GLN A 33 -11.15 -15.81 10.72
CA GLN A 33 -10.50 -17.11 10.97
C GLN A 33 -9.32 -17.34 10.03
N LEU A 34 -9.42 -16.98 8.75
CA LEU A 34 -8.29 -17.01 7.81
C LEU A 34 -7.16 -16.07 8.24
N HIS A 35 -7.49 -14.87 8.72
CA HIS A 35 -6.51 -13.93 9.28
C HIS A 35 -5.87 -14.45 10.58
N ALA A 36 -6.65 -15.10 11.46
CA ALA A 36 -6.16 -15.66 12.72
C ALA A 36 -5.27 -16.89 12.50
N ALA A 37 -5.63 -17.78 11.56
CA ALA A 37 -4.83 -18.93 11.14
C ALA A 37 -3.49 -18.50 10.50
N SER A 38 -3.44 -17.32 9.88
CA SER A 38 -2.17 -16.72 9.43
C SER A 38 -1.29 -16.20 10.58
N THR A 39 -1.83 -16.07 11.79
CA THR A 39 -1.17 -15.38 12.92
C THR A 39 -0.69 -16.34 14.02
N THR A 40 -1.16 -17.59 14.06
CA THR A 40 -0.71 -18.57 15.05
C THR A 40 0.33 -19.53 14.47
N GLU A 41 1.47 -19.59 15.16
CA GLU A 41 2.62 -20.49 15.00
C GLU A 41 3.73 -20.07 14.02
N SER A 42 4.73 -19.37 14.55
CA SER A 42 6.08 -19.91 14.78
C SER A 42 7.08 -18.76 14.84
N VAL A 43 8.06 -18.86 15.74
CA VAL A 43 9.10 -17.85 16.00
C VAL A 43 10.12 -17.71 14.83
N ASP A 44 9.83 -18.33 13.68
CA ASP A 44 10.63 -18.33 12.43
C ASP A 44 10.04 -17.45 11.30
N ILE A 45 9.25 -16.42 11.64
CA ILE A 45 8.52 -15.54 10.70
C ILE A 45 9.44 -14.70 9.77
N PHE A 46 10.74 -14.60 10.03
CA PHE A 46 11.63 -13.65 9.35
C PHE A 46 12.71 -14.26 8.44
N SER A 47 12.64 -15.56 8.14
CA SER A 47 13.53 -16.11 7.11
C SER A 47 13.21 -15.49 5.74
N ALA A 48 14.26 -15.04 5.03
CA ALA A 48 14.16 -14.43 3.71
C ALA A 48 13.43 -15.31 2.68
N LYS A 49 13.51 -16.65 2.84
CA LYS A 49 12.82 -17.63 2.00
C LYS A 49 11.31 -17.61 2.21
N THR A 50 10.85 -17.64 3.47
CA THR A 50 9.42 -17.66 3.80
C THR A 50 8.71 -16.35 3.44
N LYS A 51 9.39 -15.20 3.46
CA LYS A 51 8.76 -13.93 3.07
C LYS A 51 8.49 -13.83 1.56
N LYS A 52 9.43 -14.30 0.74
CA LYS A 52 9.25 -14.33 -0.72
C LYS A 52 8.16 -15.33 -1.11
N GLU A 53 8.19 -16.52 -0.54
CA GLU A 53 7.17 -17.55 -0.75
C GLU A 53 5.77 -17.07 -0.33
N ARG A 54 5.64 -16.31 0.77
CA ARG A 54 4.37 -15.69 1.18
C ARG A 54 3.88 -14.64 0.19
N PHE A 55 4.78 -13.84 -0.38
CA PHE A 55 4.42 -12.84 -1.39
C PHE A 55 3.98 -13.52 -2.70
N ASP A 56 4.77 -14.47 -3.18
CA ASP A 56 4.48 -15.22 -4.41
C ASP A 56 3.19 -16.06 -4.27
N GLY A 57 2.90 -16.55 -3.06
CA GLY A 57 1.66 -17.26 -2.74
C GLY A 57 0.40 -16.38 -2.72
N GLN A 58 0.53 -15.06 -2.65
CA GLN A 58 -0.57 -14.09 -2.68
C GLN A 58 -0.88 -13.57 -4.10
N SER A 59 -0.49 -14.32 -5.13
CA SER A 59 -0.75 -13.96 -6.53
C SER A 59 -2.25 -13.91 -6.87
N TRP A 60 -2.57 -13.22 -7.96
CA TRP A 60 -3.93 -13.21 -8.55
C TRP A 60 -4.47 -14.60 -8.87
N ASP A 61 -3.61 -15.59 -9.11
CA ASP A 61 -4.02 -16.97 -9.36
C ASP A 61 -4.56 -17.65 -8.11
N SER A 62 -3.99 -17.37 -6.93
CA SER A 62 -4.49 -17.85 -5.64
C SER A 62 -5.88 -17.31 -5.31
N LEU A 63 -6.23 -16.13 -5.84
CA LEU A 63 -7.51 -15.47 -5.59
C LEU A 63 -8.66 -16.06 -6.41
N LYS A 64 -8.39 -16.87 -7.44
CA LYS A 64 -9.42 -17.47 -8.32
C LYS A 64 -10.39 -18.39 -7.57
N THR A 65 -9.97 -18.95 -6.45
CA THR A 65 -10.80 -19.81 -5.58
C THR A 65 -11.66 -19.01 -4.62
N SER A 66 -11.40 -17.70 -4.47
CA SER A 66 -12.17 -16.84 -3.58
C SER A 66 -13.57 -16.57 -4.15
N PRO A 67 -14.63 -16.63 -3.31
CA PRO A 67 -15.97 -16.19 -3.70
C PRO A 67 -16.01 -14.74 -4.21
N PHE A 68 -15.03 -13.91 -3.83
CA PHE A 68 -14.95 -12.49 -4.19
C PHE A 68 -14.08 -12.20 -5.42
N TYR A 69 -13.59 -13.23 -6.12
CA TYR A 69 -12.68 -13.06 -7.26
C TYR A 69 -13.21 -12.10 -8.34
N TYR A 70 -14.52 -12.11 -8.58
CA TYR A 70 -15.15 -11.22 -9.57
C TYR A 70 -15.00 -9.73 -9.19
N VAL A 71 -15.19 -9.40 -7.90
CA VAL A 71 -15.01 -8.03 -7.38
C VAL A 71 -13.54 -7.65 -7.46
N LEU A 72 -12.63 -8.52 -7.00
CA LEU A 72 -11.20 -8.24 -7.00
C LEU A 72 -10.68 -7.99 -8.42
N ARG A 73 -11.21 -8.72 -9.41
CA ARG A 73 -10.88 -8.53 -10.82
C ARG A 73 -11.43 -7.20 -11.37
N GLU A 74 -12.61 -6.78 -10.93
CA GLU A 74 -13.20 -5.49 -11.32
C GLU A 74 -12.33 -4.31 -10.89
N TYR A 75 -11.77 -4.38 -9.67
CA TYR A 75 -10.91 -3.34 -9.09
C TYR A 75 -9.40 -3.65 -9.22
N LYS A 76 -9.01 -4.43 -10.23
CA LYS A 76 -7.61 -4.82 -10.43
C LYS A 76 -6.69 -3.60 -10.64
N ASP A 77 -7.21 -2.55 -11.26
CA ASP A 77 -6.53 -1.27 -11.49
C ASP A 77 -6.16 -0.54 -10.19
N LEU A 78 -6.94 -0.73 -9.11
CA LEU A 78 -6.65 -0.16 -7.80
C LEU A 78 -5.56 -0.91 -7.03
N LEU A 79 -5.26 -2.15 -7.44
CA LEU A 79 -4.33 -3.06 -6.77
C LEU A 79 -3.25 -3.53 -7.76
N PRO A 80 -2.40 -2.62 -8.27
CA PRO A 80 -1.36 -3.00 -9.22
C PRO A 80 -0.28 -3.86 -8.54
N ASP A 81 0.25 -4.82 -9.29
CA ASP A 81 1.33 -5.71 -8.81
C ASP A 81 2.63 -4.94 -8.54
N GLU A 82 2.86 -3.87 -9.30
CA GLU A 82 3.98 -2.93 -9.13
C GLU A 82 3.46 -1.51 -8.87
N ILE A 83 4.08 -0.81 -7.92
CA ILE A 83 3.72 0.58 -7.64
C ILE A 83 4.18 1.43 -8.84
N PRO A 84 3.27 2.17 -9.50
CA PRO A 84 3.64 3.00 -10.64
C PRO A 84 4.67 4.06 -10.23
N ALA A 85 5.59 4.36 -11.14
CA ALA A 85 6.59 5.40 -10.92
C ALA A 85 5.97 6.81 -10.98
N GLU A 86 4.80 6.97 -11.57
CA GLU A 86 4.14 8.26 -11.69
C GLU A 86 3.65 8.81 -10.34
N LEU A 87 3.67 10.14 -10.21
CA LEU A 87 3.06 10.80 -9.06
C LEU A 87 1.53 10.66 -9.13
N PRO A 88 0.87 10.39 -8.00
CA PRO A 88 -0.58 10.47 -7.92
C PRO A 88 -1.07 11.86 -8.32
N GLN A 89 -2.27 11.93 -8.91
CA GLN A 89 -2.92 13.19 -9.20
C GLN A 89 -3.07 14.02 -7.91
N ASP A 90 -2.68 15.30 -7.98
CA ASP A 90 -2.85 16.22 -6.85
C ASP A 90 -4.34 16.42 -6.55
N LYS A 91 -4.74 16.05 -5.33
CA LYS A 91 -6.12 16.20 -4.82
C LYS A 91 -6.31 17.45 -3.97
N GLY A 92 -5.30 18.31 -3.87
CA GLY A 92 -5.31 19.53 -3.07
C GLY A 92 -5.00 19.33 -1.58
N THR A 93 -4.80 18.08 -1.14
CA THR A 93 -4.34 17.76 0.22
C THR A 93 -2.85 17.44 0.19
N GLN A 94 -2.04 18.26 0.84
CA GLN A 94 -0.60 18.06 0.95
C GLN A 94 -0.22 17.69 2.39
N HIS A 95 0.80 16.85 2.54
CA HIS A 95 1.35 16.53 3.85
C HIS A 95 2.19 17.70 4.35
N GLU A 96 1.71 18.38 5.40
CA GLU A 96 2.46 19.40 6.12
C GLU A 96 3.12 18.79 7.36
N ILE A 97 4.37 19.17 7.62
CA ILE A 97 5.13 18.72 8.79
C ILE A 97 5.17 19.88 9.78
N ASP A 98 4.33 19.81 10.81
CA ASP A 98 4.31 20.80 11.89
C ASP A 98 5.58 20.69 12.73
N LEU A 99 6.31 21.80 12.82
CA LEU A 99 7.49 21.89 13.68
C LEU A 99 7.10 22.41 15.06
N VAL A 100 7.62 21.75 16.10
CA VAL A 100 7.50 22.26 17.47
C VAL A 100 8.27 23.58 17.59
N ALA A 101 7.70 24.57 18.26
CA ALA A 101 8.35 25.87 18.45
C ALA A 101 9.74 25.72 19.09
N GLY A 102 10.75 26.37 18.51
CA GLY A 102 12.14 26.28 18.96
C GLY A 102 12.94 25.08 18.40
N THR A 103 12.34 24.25 17.55
CA THR A 103 13.05 23.15 16.87
C THR A 103 14.16 23.71 15.96
N LYS A 104 15.37 23.18 16.11
CA LYS A 104 16.51 23.50 15.26
C LYS A 104 16.58 22.54 14.08
N TYR A 105 17.15 23.00 12.98
CA TYR A 105 17.36 22.16 11.82
C TYR A 105 18.41 21.07 12.11
N CYS A 106 18.13 19.85 11.64
CA CYS A 106 19.04 18.72 11.76
C CYS A 106 19.94 18.64 10.52
N VAL A 107 21.26 18.77 10.73
CA VAL A 107 22.27 18.53 9.68
C VAL A 107 23.12 17.35 10.09
N THR A 108 22.80 16.20 9.52
CA THR A 108 23.63 15.01 9.68
C THR A 108 24.30 14.71 8.34
N ARG A 109 25.64 14.64 8.36
CA ARG A 109 26.45 14.31 7.18
C ARG A 109 26.28 12.83 6.82
N GLN A 110 26.37 12.54 5.53
CA GLN A 110 26.46 11.17 5.04
C GLN A 110 27.68 10.48 5.64
N TRP A 111 27.50 9.30 6.23
CA TRP A 111 28.62 8.47 6.66
C TRP A 111 29.37 7.91 5.46
N PRO A 112 30.67 7.59 5.59
CA PRO A 112 31.40 6.90 4.54
C PRO A 112 30.71 5.58 4.18
N LEU A 113 30.37 5.41 2.90
CA LEU A 113 29.77 4.19 2.38
C LEU A 113 30.71 3.52 1.36
N PRO A 114 30.66 2.18 1.23
CA PRO A 114 31.30 1.47 0.13
C PRO A 114 30.83 1.99 -1.22
N ARG A 115 31.70 1.93 -2.23
CA ARG A 115 31.41 2.45 -3.58
C ARG A 115 30.15 1.83 -4.20
N ASP A 116 29.94 0.54 -3.98
CA ASP A 116 28.78 -0.18 -4.50
C ASP A 116 27.46 0.34 -3.89
N GLN A 117 27.48 0.69 -2.59
CA GLN A 117 26.32 1.26 -1.92
C GLN A 117 26.05 2.69 -2.37
N VAL A 118 27.11 3.49 -2.57
CA VAL A 118 26.98 4.84 -3.14
C VAL A 118 26.32 4.77 -4.51
N LYS A 119 26.80 3.88 -5.39
CA LYS A 119 26.22 3.67 -6.71
C LYS A 119 24.75 3.25 -6.64
N ALA A 120 24.41 2.32 -5.75
CA ALA A 120 23.02 1.88 -5.58
C ALA A 120 22.08 3.01 -5.12
N ILE A 121 22.57 3.89 -4.24
CA ILE A 121 21.83 5.08 -3.78
C ILE A 121 21.66 6.07 -4.94
N ASP A 122 22.71 6.35 -5.68
CA ASP A 122 22.68 7.28 -6.82
C ASP A 122 21.72 6.79 -7.91
N ASP A 123 21.80 5.51 -8.29
CA ASP A 123 20.89 4.89 -9.27
C ASP A 123 19.43 4.94 -8.78
N PHE A 124 19.19 4.70 -7.49
CA PHE A 124 17.86 4.78 -6.88
C PHE A 124 17.29 6.19 -6.98
N PHE A 125 18.05 7.22 -6.59
CA PHE A 125 17.57 8.59 -6.65
C PHE A 125 17.41 9.11 -8.08
N GLU A 126 18.26 8.70 -9.02
CA GLU A 126 18.11 9.08 -10.42
C GLU A 126 16.80 8.50 -11.01
N SER A 127 16.47 7.25 -10.71
CA SER A 127 15.18 6.66 -11.07
C SER A 127 14.00 7.44 -10.47
N ARG A 128 14.09 7.80 -9.18
CA ARG A 128 13.04 8.57 -8.48
C ARG A 128 12.93 10.02 -8.99
N ARG A 129 14.03 10.60 -9.45
CA ARG A 129 14.08 11.93 -10.08
C ARG A 129 13.40 11.92 -11.45
N GLN A 130 13.68 10.91 -12.28
CA GLN A 130 13.01 10.72 -13.58
C GLN A 130 11.50 10.50 -13.41
N ALA A 131 11.11 9.82 -12.34
CA ALA A 131 9.73 9.61 -11.92
C ALA A 131 9.05 10.87 -11.33
N GLY A 132 9.78 11.98 -11.14
CA GLY A 132 9.27 13.21 -10.52
C GLY A 132 9.05 13.13 -9.01
N GLN A 133 9.39 12.00 -8.37
CA GLN A 133 9.15 11.75 -6.94
C GLN A 133 10.16 12.46 -6.04
N VAL A 134 11.38 12.70 -6.54
CA VAL A 134 12.45 13.40 -5.82
C VAL A 134 13.02 14.50 -6.69
N ARG A 135 13.47 15.59 -6.07
CA ARG A 135 14.16 16.71 -6.71
C ARG A 135 15.32 17.20 -5.87
N GLU A 136 16.27 17.88 -6.49
CA GLU A 136 17.32 18.57 -5.77
C GLU A 136 16.72 19.66 -4.86
N SER A 137 17.33 19.81 -3.68
CA SER A 137 16.91 20.80 -2.69
C SER A 137 18.12 21.52 -2.11
N LYS A 138 17.90 22.78 -1.71
CA LYS A 138 18.86 23.57 -0.91
C LYS A 138 18.40 23.63 0.56
N SER A 139 17.83 22.52 1.05
CA SER A 139 17.27 22.45 2.39
C SER A 139 18.37 22.65 3.44
N PRO A 140 18.12 23.40 4.53
CA PRO A 140 19.02 23.41 5.67
C PRO A 140 18.97 22.10 6.47
N HIS A 141 18.04 21.18 6.17
CA HIS A 141 17.94 19.87 6.81
C HIS A 141 18.57 18.79 5.94
N SER A 142 19.34 17.89 6.56
CA SER A 142 19.89 16.71 5.91
C SER A 142 19.92 15.51 6.85
N ALA A 143 19.60 14.33 6.32
CA ALA A 143 19.69 13.05 7.00
C ALA A 143 20.53 12.08 6.14
N PRO A 144 21.36 11.22 6.76
CA PRO A 144 22.17 10.24 6.04
C PRO A 144 21.27 9.12 5.49
N MET A 145 21.65 8.61 4.32
CA MET A 145 21.04 7.45 3.69
C MET A 145 21.90 6.21 3.90
N PHE A 146 21.29 5.04 3.96
CA PHE A 146 21.98 3.76 4.06
C PHE A 146 21.25 2.70 3.26
N CYS A 147 22.00 1.72 2.74
CA CYS A 147 21.41 0.59 2.03
C CYS A 147 20.92 -0.47 3.01
N VAL A 148 19.78 -1.07 2.72
CA VAL A 148 19.24 -2.23 3.41
C VAL A 148 19.09 -3.36 2.41
N ASN A 149 19.72 -4.49 2.67
CA ASN A 149 19.57 -5.69 1.83
C ASN A 149 18.19 -6.27 2.05
N LYS A 150 17.33 -6.18 1.03
CA LYS A 150 16.01 -6.80 1.07
C LYS A 150 16.12 -8.29 0.72
N PRO A 151 15.23 -9.14 1.25
CA PRO A 151 15.18 -10.57 0.88
C PRO A 151 15.02 -10.83 -0.62
N GLN A 152 14.53 -9.84 -1.37
CA GLN A 152 14.21 -9.94 -2.79
C GLN A 152 15.39 -9.53 -3.71
N GLY A 153 16.53 -9.12 -3.14
CA GLY A 153 17.62 -8.46 -3.85
C GLY A 153 17.60 -6.96 -3.61
#